data_AF-A0A932TNV2-F1
#
_entry.id   AF-A0A932TNV2-F1
#
_cell.length_a   1.000
_cell.length_b   1.000
_cell.length_c   1.000
_cell.angle_alpha   90.00
_cell.angle_beta   90.00
_cell.angle_gamma   90.00
#
_symmetry.space_group_name_H-M   'P 1'
#
loop_
_entity.id
_entity.type
_entity.pdbx_description
1 polymer ?
#
loop_
_entity_poly.entity_id
_entity_poly.type
_entity_poly.pdbx_seq_one_letter_code
_entity_poly.pdbx_strand_id
1 'polypeptide(L)'
;LDTRSFAEALRRALRQDPDIVLIGEMRDLETISTAITAAETGHLVLSTLHTNDATQTVDRIIDSFPPHQQQQIRLQLSVVLQGVVSQRLCRRADGAGRIAAVEVMVASPTIRKLIEEAKTGELGRTIESSGNFFRMQTLNQSLVELCQRGWVTTEEAMAVSPNPDQFKLNLRGIFSGSSSEQVRR
;
A
#
# COMPACT_ATOMS: atom_id res chain seq x y z
N LEU A 1 27.22 16.60 8.25
CA LEU A 1 26.21 15.72 8.86
C LEU A 1 25.19 16.63 9.50
N ASP A 2 24.01 16.74 8.90
CA ASP A 2 23.00 17.75 9.28
C ASP A 2 22.19 17.33 10.52
N THR A 3 22.16 16.03 10.82
CA THR A 3 21.53 15.43 12.01
C THR A 3 22.21 14.11 12.37
N ARG A 4 22.02 13.61 13.60
CA ARG A 4 22.66 12.38 14.13
C ARG A 4 21.80 11.12 13.98
N SER A 5 20.47 11.25 13.86
CA SER A 5 19.55 10.14 13.61
C SER A 5 18.22 10.63 13.01
N PHE A 6 17.41 9.71 12.45
CA PHE A 6 16.07 10.01 11.95
C PHE A 6 15.15 10.52 13.06
N ALA A 7 15.16 9.88 14.23
CA ALA A 7 14.31 10.28 15.34
C ALA A 7 14.67 11.66 15.89
N GLU A 8 15.97 12.01 15.96
CA GLU A 8 16.39 13.36 16.36
C GLU A 8 16.00 14.40 15.29
N ALA A 9 16.20 14.07 14.01
CA ALA A 9 15.82 14.93 12.89
C ALA A 9 14.32 15.22 12.92
N LEU A 10 13.50 14.19 13.12
CA LEU A 10 12.05 14.27 13.14
C LEU A 10 11.54 15.07 14.34
N ARG A 11 12.06 14.82 15.55
CA ARG A 11 11.71 15.61 16.75
C ARG A 11 12.04 17.09 16.59
N ARG A 12 13.15 17.43 15.93
CA ARG A 12 13.50 18.83 15.63
C ARG A 12 12.61 19.41 14.53
N ALA A 13 12.33 18.65 13.47
CA ALA A 13 11.47 19.06 12.37
C ALA A 13 10.06 19.41 12.86
N LEU A 14 9.48 18.62 13.76
CA LEU A 14 8.15 18.91 14.35
C LEU A 14 8.10 20.22 15.16
N ARG A 15 9.25 20.79 15.57
CA ARG A 15 9.32 22.12 16.20
C ARG A 15 9.53 23.26 15.19
N GLN A 16 9.63 22.95 13.91
CA GLN A 16 9.72 23.93 12.83
C GLN A 16 8.34 24.25 12.22
N ASP A 17 7.27 23.83 12.89
CA ASP A 17 5.88 24.01 12.42
C ASP A 17 5.64 23.48 10.99
N PRO A 18 6.02 22.21 10.68
CA PRO A 18 5.85 21.68 9.34
C PRO A 18 4.40 21.24 9.12
N ASP A 19 3.87 21.41 7.90
CA ASP A 19 2.60 20.78 7.53
C ASP A 19 2.78 19.34 7.02
N ILE A 20 3.91 19.08 6.35
CA ILE A 20 4.24 17.83 5.67
C ILE A 20 5.63 17.37 6.08
N VAL A 21 5.75 16.09 6.41
CA VAL A 21 7.00 15.46 6.81
C VAL A 21 7.29 14.25 5.93
N LEU A 22 8.45 14.24 5.28
CA LEU A 22 8.98 13.06 4.59
C LEU A 22 10.00 12.37 5.49
N ILE A 23 9.68 11.14 5.89
CA ILE A 23 10.60 10.21 6.55
C ILE A 23 11.10 9.27 5.45
N GLY A 24 12.41 9.10 5.30
CA GLY A 24 12.95 8.26 4.22
C GLY A 24 12.46 6.82 4.29
N GLU A 25 12.99 6.05 5.24
CA GLU A 25 12.62 4.65 5.47
C GLU A 25 12.29 4.43 6.94
N MET A 26 11.17 3.73 7.20
CA MET A 26 10.75 3.31 8.53
C MET A 26 11.35 1.94 8.87
N ARG A 27 12.62 1.95 9.28
CA ARG A 27 13.38 0.71 9.53
C ARG A 27 13.25 0.17 10.95
N ASP A 28 13.19 1.06 11.94
CA ASP A 28 13.20 0.73 13.36
C ASP A 28 11.93 1.21 14.06
N LEU A 29 11.67 0.62 15.23
CA LEU A 29 10.51 0.93 16.07
C LEU A 29 10.44 2.42 16.42
N GLU A 30 11.58 3.07 16.71
CA GLU A 30 11.62 4.49 17.08
C GLU A 30 11.13 5.38 15.92
N THR A 31 11.57 5.10 14.69
CA THR A 31 11.18 5.85 13.50
C THR A 31 9.70 5.63 13.18
N ILE A 32 9.21 4.39 13.24
CA ILE A 32 7.79 4.06 13.02
C ILE A 32 6.91 4.74 14.08
N SER A 33 7.27 4.63 15.35
CA SER A 33 6.52 5.24 16.45
C SER A 33 6.45 6.76 16.28
N THR A 34 7.56 7.40 15.92
CA THR A 34 7.58 8.86 15.73
C THR A 34 6.75 9.28 14.52
N ALA A 35 6.73 8.48 13.44
CA ALA A 35 5.88 8.73 12.27
C ALA A 35 4.39 8.68 12.62
N ILE A 36 3.97 7.68 13.40
CA ILE A 36 2.58 7.56 13.87
C ILE A 36 2.21 8.77 14.73
N THR A 37 3.04 9.14 15.71
CA THR A 37 2.78 10.31 16.56
C THR A 37 2.71 11.62 15.77
N ALA A 38 3.57 11.81 14.77
CA ALA A 38 3.51 12.98 13.89
C ALA A 38 2.18 13.02 13.11
N ALA A 39 1.73 11.88 12.58
CA ALA A 39 0.46 11.78 11.88
C ALA A 39 -0.75 12.01 12.82
N GLU A 40 -0.71 11.50 14.06
CA GLU A 40 -1.75 11.72 15.07
C GLU A 40 -1.92 13.20 15.45
N THR A 41 -0.82 13.96 15.41
CA THR A 41 -0.82 15.40 15.72
C THR A 41 -1.21 16.29 14.54
N GLY A 42 -1.62 15.70 13.42
CA GLY A 42 -2.20 16.41 12.27
C GLY A 42 -1.26 16.64 11.08
N HIS A 43 -0.02 16.13 11.14
CA HIS A 43 0.94 16.28 10.05
C HIS A 43 0.68 15.27 8.94
N LEU A 44 0.87 15.66 7.68
CA LEU A 44 0.94 14.70 6.59
C LEU A 44 2.31 14.02 6.58
N VAL A 45 2.36 12.74 6.92
CA VAL A 45 3.61 11.97 6.95
C VAL A 45 3.71 11.09 5.72
N LEU A 46 4.79 11.25 4.96
CA LEU A 46 5.16 10.38 3.84
C LEU A 46 6.36 9.53 4.27
N SER A 47 6.31 8.22 3.99
CA SER A 47 7.42 7.31 4.28
C SER A 47 7.43 6.11 3.36
N THR A 48 8.57 5.41 3.33
CA THR A 48 8.74 4.15 2.59
C THR A 48 8.98 2.95 3.52
N LEU A 49 8.57 1.77 3.04
CA LEU A 49 8.97 0.45 3.56
C LEU A 49 9.29 -0.46 2.37
N HIS A 50 10.06 -1.53 2.61
CA HIS A 50 10.41 -2.56 1.62
C HIS A 50 9.41 -3.73 1.61
N THR A 51 8.11 -3.41 1.59
CA THR A 51 7.01 -4.38 1.54
C THR A 51 6.44 -4.47 0.12
N ASN A 52 5.91 -5.65 -0.23
CA ASN A 52 5.54 -5.94 -1.61
C ASN A 52 4.09 -5.58 -1.98
N ASP A 53 3.25 -5.36 -0.96
CA ASP A 53 1.83 -5.05 -1.07
C ASP A 53 1.34 -4.31 0.19
N ALA A 54 0.09 -3.81 0.13
CA ALA A 54 -0.52 -3.02 1.18
C ALA A 54 -0.76 -3.82 2.46
N THR A 55 -1.13 -5.10 2.35
CA THR A 55 -1.35 -5.99 3.48
C THR A 55 -0.06 -6.18 4.28
N GLN A 56 1.03 -6.57 3.60
CA GLN A 56 2.36 -6.72 4.19
C GLN A 56 2.85 -5.42 4.82
N THR A 57 2.52 -4.26 4.22
CA THR A 57 2.88 -2.95 4.77
C THR A 57 2.23 -2.72 6.13
N VAL A 58 0.93 -2.97 6.25
CA VAL A 58 0.19 -2.84 7.52
C VAL A 58 0.73 -3.83 8.56
N ASP A 59 0.86 -5.10 8.19
CA ASP A 59 1.35 -6.14 9.11
C ASP A 59 2.77 -5.83 9.58
N ARG A 60 3.67 -5.40 8.68
CA ARG A 60 5.05 -5.05 9.03
C ARG A 60 5.15 -3.90 10.03
N ILE A 61 4.30 -2.87 9.89
CA ILE A 61 4.27 -1.74 10.83
C ILE A 61 3.87 -2.25 12.21
N ILE A 62 2.83 -3.08 12.30
CA ILE A 62 2.30 -3.58 13.58
C ILE A 62 3.30 -4.57 14.22
N ASP A 63 3.84 -5.50 13.45
CA ASP A 63 4.76 -6.54 13.91
C ASP A 63 6.12 -6.00 14.35
N SER A 64 6.44 -4.74 14.01
CA SER A 64 7.63 -4.06 14.51
C SER A 64 7.53 -3.72 16.00
N PHE A 65 6.34 -3.80 16.60
CA PHE A 65 6.12 -3.52 18.02
C PHE A 65 6.01 -4.81 18.86
N PRO A 66 6.39 -4.76 20.15
CA PRO A 66 6.18 -5.86 21.08
C PRO A 66 4.71 -6.29 21.16
N PRO A 67 4.39 -7.59 21.37
CA PRO A 67 3.00 -8.10 21.34
C PRO A 67 2.00 -7.34 22.20
N HIS A 68 2.42 -6.84 23.37
CA HIS A 68 1.55 -6.07 24.27
C HIS A 68 1.19 -4.67 23.76
N GLN A 69 1.91 -4.13 22.78
CA GLN A 69 1.65 -2.82 22.15
C GLN A 69 0.94 -2.94 20.81
N GLN A 70 0.96 -4.12 20.16
CA GLN A 70 0.44 -4.30 18.81
C GLN A 70 -1.03 -3.92 18.67
N GLN A 71 -1.87 -4.22 19.67
CA GLN A 71 -3.28 -3.82 19.64
C GLN A 71 -3.44 -2.31 19.66
N GLN A 72 -2.67 -1.59 20.49
CA GLN A 72 -2.71 -0.13 20.54
C GLN A 72 -2.26 0.48 19.21
N ILE A 73 -1.12 0.02 18.67
CA ILE A 73 -0.58 0.52 17.40
C ILE A 73 -1.53 0.25 16.24
N ARG A 74 -2.18 -0.91 16.23
CA ARG A 74 -3.20 -1.26 15.23
C ARG A 74 -4.34 -0.25 15.21
N LEU A 75 -4.87 0.10 16.39
CA LEU A 75 -5.92 1.11 16.52
C LEU A 75 -5.43 2.49 16.06
N GLN A 76 -4.24 2.93 16.50
CA GLN A 76 -3.67 4.21 16.07
C GLN A 76 -3.47 4.26 14.55
N LEU A 77 -2.86 3.22 13.97
CA LEU A 77 -2.62 3.09 12.54
C LEU A 77 -3.92 3.14 11.75
N SER A 78 -4.98 2.47 12.22
CA SER A 78 -6.29 2.50 11.57
C SER A 78 -6.90 3.90 11.48
N VAL A 79 -6.52 4.81 12.38
CA VAL A 79 -7.00 6.20 12.41
C VAL A 79 -6.09 7.11 11.56
N VAL A 80 -4.78 6.94 11.64
CA VAL A 80 -3.86 7.88 10.96
C VAL A 80 -3.53 7.50 9.52
N LEU A 81 -3.58 6.21 9.14
CA LEU A 81 -3.25 5.76 7.80
C LEU A 81 -4.17 6.45 6.78
N GLN A 82 -3.59 6.98 5.70
CA GLN A 82 -4.34 7.57 4.58
C GLN A 82 -4.36 6.66 3.35
N GLY A 83 -3.26 5.96 3.10
CA GLY A 83 -3.17 4.99 2.02
C GLY A 83 -1.80 4.35 1.95
N VAL A 84 -1.69 3.31 1.12
CA VAL A 84 -0.46 2.61 0.80
C VAL A 84 -0.35 2.49 -0.71
N VAL A 85 0.84 2.77 -1.23
CA VAL A 85 1.16 2.63 -2.66
C VAL A 85 2.34 1.67 -2.77
N SER A 86 2.08 0.48 -3.32
CA SER A 86 3.11 -0.56 -3.50
C SER A 86 3.50 -0.60 -4.98
N GLN A 87 4.79 -0.54 -5.29
CA GLN A 87 5.27 -0.36 -6.66
C GLN A 87 6.21 -1.50 -7.07
N ARG A 88 6.07 -1.96 -8.32
CA ARG A 88 7.05 -2.84 -8.98
C ARG A 88 7.38 -2.30 -10.36
N LEU A 89 8.66 -2.29 -10.71
CA LEU A 89 9.11 -1.81 -12.02
C LEU A 89 9.18 -2.97 -13.01
N CYS A 90 8.34 -2.90 -14.04
CA CYS A 90 8.34 -3.82 -15.18
C CYS A 90 9.20 -3.27 -16.31
N ARG A 91 9.84 -4.15 -17.08
CA ARG A 91 10.43 -3.79 -18.37
C ARG A 91 9.33 -3.37 -19.35
N ARG A 92 9.54 -2.28 -20.06
CA ARG A 92 8.61 -1.86 -21.13
C ARG A 92 8.73 -2.79 -22.33
N ALA A 93 7.60 -3.06 -22.99
CA ALA A 93 7.55 -3.90 -24.17
C ALA A 93 8.35 -3.33 -25.36
N ASP A 94 8.51 -2.00 -25.42
CA ASP A 94 9.32 -1.32 -26.43
C ASP A 94 10.84 -1.30 -26.12
N GLY A 95 11.25 -1.85 -24.97
CA GLY A 95 12.64 -1.85 -24.53
C GLY A 95 13.19 -0.49 -24.09
N ALA A 96 12.40 0.59 -24.13
CA ALA A 96 12.83 1.97 -23.86
C ALA A 96 12.92 2.30 -22.36
N GLY A 97 13.06 1.29 -21.50
CA GLY A 97 13.22 1.44 -20.05
C GLY A 97 12.22 0.62 -19.24
N ARG A 98 11.74 1.21 -18.14
CA ARG A 98 10.84 0.57 -17.18
C ARG A 98 9.58 1.39 -16.95
N ILE A 99 8.51 0.73 -16.54
CA ILE A 99 7.23 1.33 -16.15
C ILE A 99 6.78 0.72 -14.82
N ALA A 100 6.16 1.52 -13.96
CA ALA A 100 5.68 1.05 -12.67
C ALA A 100 4.30 0.39 -12.79
N ALA A 101 4.20 -0.86 -12.36
CA ALA A 101 2.96 -1.48 -11.94
C ALA A 101 2.71 -1.10 -10.48
N VAL A 102 1.49 -0.66 -10.15
CA VAL A 102 1.20 -0.02 -8.87
C VAL A 102 -0.06 -0.60 -8.24
N GLU A 103 0.06 -1.07 -7.01
CA GLU A 103 -1.07 -1.31 -6.12
C GLU A 103 -1.37 -0.04 -5.33
N VAL A 104 -2.66 0.30 -5.20
CA VAL A 104 -3.13 1.46 -4.44
C VAL A 104 -4.22 1.02 -3.48
N MET A 105 -3.95 1.19 -2.19
CA MET A 105 -4.93 1.07 -1.11
C MET A 105 -5.18 2.45 -0.50
N VAL A 106 -6.46 2.85 -0.41
CA VAL A 106 -6.86 4.06 0.32
C VAL A 106 -7.51 3.62 1.64
N ALA A 107 -7.27 4.35 2.73
CA ALA A 107 -7.83 4.04 4.04
C ALA A 107 -9.33 4.43 4.13
N SER A 108 -10.17 3.69 3.42
CA SER A 108 -11.64 3.79 3.50
C SER A 108 -12.16 3.30 4.86
N PRO A 109 -13.41 3.63 5.24
CA PRO A 109 -14.00 3.13 6.49
C PRO A 109 -13.92 1.61 6.65
N THR A 110 -14.09 0.85 5.56
CA THR A 110 -13.96 -0.62 5.57
C THR A 110 -12.52 -1.05 5.83
N ILE A 111 -11.54 -0.44 5.15
CA ILE A 111 -10.11 -0.75 5.35
C ILE A 111 -9.70 -0.47 6.80
N ARG A 112 -10.10 0.67 7.36
CA ARG A 112 -9.82 1.04 8.76
C ARG A 112 -10.37 -0.01 9.72
N LYS A 113 -11.64 -0.39 9.55
CA LYS A 113 -12.28 -1.44 10.35
C LYS A 113 -11.56 -2.79 10.25
N LEU A 114 -11.12 -3.19 9.05
CA LEU A 114 -10.36 -4.44 8.87
C LEU A 114 -9.01 -4.40 9.60
N ILE A 115 -8.34 -3.24 9.62
CA ILE A 115 -7.10 -3.05 10.38
C ILE A 115 -7.39 -3.18 11.87
N GLU A 116 -8.40 -2.47 12.39
CA GLU A 116 -8.83 -2.49 13.80
C GLU A 116 -9.14 -3.92 14.29
N GLU A 117 -9.91 -4.68 13.51
CA GLU A 117 -10.35 -6.05 13.83
C GLU A 117 -9.29 -7.13 13.59
N ALA A 118 -8.06 -6.73 13.20
CA ALA A 118 -6.97 -7.64 12.85
C ALA A 118 -7.30 -8.62 11.70
N LYS A 119 -8.10 -8.16 10.73
CA LYS A 119 -8.50 -8.91 9.52
C LYS A 119 -7.73 -8.46 8.29
N THR A 120 -6.41 -8.26 8.42
CA THR A 120 -5.57 -7.74 7.33
C THR A 120 -5.55 -8.65 6.09
N GLY A 121 -5.78 -9.95 6.25
CA GLY A 121 -5.95 -10.89 5.13
C GLY A 121 -7.14 -10.59 4.19
N GLU A 122 -8.12 -9.79 4.61
CA GLU A 122 -9.26 -9.37 3.78
C GLU A 122 -8.98 -8.08 2.99
N LEU A 123 -7.88 -7.38 3.25
CA LEU A 123 -7.54 -6.11 2.59
C LEU A 123 -7.40 -6.29 1.07
N GLY A 124 -6.73 -7.34 0.61
CA GLY A 124 -6.51 -7.60 -0.82
C GLY A 124 -7.81 -7.70 -1.63
N ARG A 125 -8.81 -8.43 -1.12
CA ARG A 125 -10.13 -8.54 -1.77
C ARG A 125 -10.91 -7.22 -1.71
N THR A 126 -10.74 -6.48 -0.62
CA THR A 126 -11.37 -5.17 -0.45
C THR A 126 -10.80 -4.16 -1.44
N ILE A 127 -9.49 -4.16 -1.67
CA ILE A 127 -8.81 -3.34 -2.69
C ILE A 127 -9.34 -3.71 -4.08
N GLU A 128 -9.38 -5.00 -4.41
CA GLU A 128 -9.84 -5.50 -5.73
C GLU A 128 -11.26 -5.05 -6.07
N SER A 129 -12.18 -5.11 -5.10
CA SER A 129 -13.60 -4.78 -5.28
C SER A 129 -13.91 -3.28 -5.17
N SER A 130 -13.00 -2.45 -4.66
CA SER A 130 -13.24 -1.02 -4.38
C SER A 130 -12.80 -0.05 -5.50
N GLY A 131 -12.48 -0.55 -6.69
CA GLY A 131 -11.91 0.26 -7.77
C GLY A 131 -12.78 1.40 -8.29
N ASN A 132 -14.11 1.27 -8.28
CA ASN A 132 -15.00 2.29 -8.84
C ASN A 132 -15.14 3.54 -7.96
N PHE A 133 -15.26 3.37 -6.64
CA PHE A 133 -15.56 4.47 -5.72
C PHE A 133 -14.31 5.06 -5.08
N PHE A 134 -13.42 4.20 -4.57
CA PHE A 134 -12.20 4.64 -3.89
C PHE A 134 -10.97 4.66 -4.80
N ARG A 135 -11.12 4.29 -6.08
CA ARG A 135 -10.02 4.21 -7.06
C ARG A 135 -8.86 3.35 -6.56
N MET A 136 -9.17 2.33 -5.76
CA MET A 136 -8.22 1.32 -5.34
C MET A 136 -7.92 0.37 -6.50
N GLN A 137 -6.74 -0.22 -6.50
CA GLN A 137 -6.40 -1.24 -7.46
C GLN A 137 -5.37 -2.18 -6.88
N THR A 138 -5.51 -3.46 -7.18
CA THR A 138 -4.47 -4.46 -6.89
C THR A 138 -3.33 -4.35 -7.91
N LEU A 139 -2.17 -4.89 -7.56
CA LEU A 139 -1.05 -4.96 -8.50
C LEU A 139 -1.42 -5.75 -9.78
N ASN A 140 -2.22 -6.83 -9.66
CA ASN A 140 -2.67 -7.61 -10.81
C ASN A 140 -3.60 -6.81 -11.73
N GLN A 141 -4.49 -5.97 -11.19
CA GLN A 141 -5.32 -5.07 -12.01
C GLN A 141 -4.45 -4.05 -12.77
N SER A 142 -3.45 -3.47 -12.11
CA SER A 142 -2.49 -2.56 -12.75
C SER A 142 -1.70 -3.27 -13.86
N LEU A 143 -1.22 -4.50 -13.63
CA LEU A 143 -0.52 -5.29 -14.64
C LEU A 143 -1.41 -5.61 -15.86
N VAL A 144 -2.68 -5.96 -15.64
CA VAL A 144 -3.62 -6.22 -16.74
C VAL A 144 -3.82 -4.97 -17.59
N GLU A 145 -4.00 -3.81 -16.98
CA GLU A 145 -4.12 -2.54 -17.70
C GLU A 145 -2.87 -2.22 -18.52
N LEU A 146 -1.68 -2.42 -17.94
CA LEU A 146 -0.40 -2.20 -18.63
C LEU A 146 -0.22 -3.15 -19.83
N CYS A 147 -0.63 -4.42 -19.70
CA CYS A 147 -0.60 -5.38 -20.81
C CYS A 147 -1.60 -5.03 -21.91
N GLN A 148 -2.85 -4.68 -21.54
CA GLN A 148 -3.89 -4.32 -22.49
C GLN A 148 -3.53 -3.06 -23.30
N ARG A 149 -2.79 -2.14 -22.68
CA ARG A 149 -2.25 -0.95 -23.36
C ARG A 149 -0.97 -1.20 -24.17
N GLY A 150 -0.42 -2.41 -24.13
CA GLY A 150 0.82 -2.76 -24.83
C GLY A 150 2.10 -2.20 -24.18
N TRP A 151 2.04 -1.70 -22.95
CA TRP A 151 3.22 -1.16 -22.26
C TRP A 151 4.13 -2.25 -21.69
N VAL A 152 3.56 -3.39 -21.30
CA VAL A 152 4.27 -4.52 -20.68
C VAL A 152 3.84 -5.81 -21.36
N THR A 153 4.78 -6.72 -21.62
CA THR A 153 4.46 -8.03 -22.22
C THR A 153 3.76 -8.93 -21.19
N THR A 154 2.93 -9.86 -21.65
CA THR A 154 2.27 -10.83 -20.75
C THR A 154 3.29 -11.66 -19.95
N GLU A 155 4.44 -11.97 -20.54
CA GLU A 155 5.52 -12.70 -19.88
C GLU A 155 6.13 -11.90 -18.72
N GLU A 156 6.47 -10.62 -18.96
CA GLU A 156 6.98 -9.73 -17.93
C GLU A 156 5.95 -9.52 -16.81
N ALA A 157 4.69 -9.32 -17.16
CA ALA A 157 3.62 -9.15 -16.17
C ALA A 157 3.40 -10.42 -15.33
N MET A 158 3.47 -11.61 -15.93
CA MET A 158 3.41 -12.87 -15.20
C MET A 158 4.60 -13.04 -14.24
N ALA A 159 5.81 -12.63 -14.64
CA ALA A 159 7.00 -12.74 -13.80
C ALA A 159 6.94 -11.80 -12.57
N VAL A 160 6.31 -10.64 -12.72
CA VAL A 160 6.20 -9.62 -11.66
C VAL A 160 4.94 -9.81 -10.79
N SER A 161 3.94 -10.54 -11.27
CA SER A 161 2.67 -10.75 -10.58
C SER A 161 2.84 -11.43 -9.20
N PRO A 162 2.15 -10.96 -8.14
CA PRO A 162 2.10 -11.65 -6.85
C PRO A 162 1.31 -12.96 -6.91
N ASN A 163 0.41 -13.11 -7.89
CA ASN A 163 -0.34 -14.33 -8.15
C ASN A 163 -0.54 -14.49 -9.67
N PRO A 164 0.39 -15.19 -10.36
CA PRO A 164 0.36 -15.33 -11.80
C PRO A 164 -0.87 -16.07 -12.35
N ASP A 165 -1.46 -16.98 -11.57
CA ASP A 165 -2.66 -17.70 -11.98
C ASP A 165 -3.90 -16.80 -11.96
N GLN A 166 -4.06 -16.00 -10.89
CA GLN A 166 -5.11 -14.98 -10.85
C GLN A 166 -4.90 -13.93 -11.95
N PHE A 167 -3.66 -13.53 -12.23
CA PHE A 167 -3.37 -12.60 -13.33
C PHE A 167 -3.84 -13.14 -14.69
N LYS A 168 -3.61 -14.42 -15.00
CA LYS A 168 -4.10 -15.05 -16.24
C LYS A 168 -5.62 -15.05 -16.34
N LEU A 169 -6.31 -15.27 -15.22
CA LEU A 169 -7.77 -15.18 -15.16
C LEU A 169 -8.24 -13.74 -15.42
N ASN A 170 -7.65 -12.77 -14.72
CA ASN A 170 -7.97 -11.35 -14.89
C ASN A 170 -7.75 -10.86 -16.33
N LEU A 171 -6.68 -11.32 -16.99
CA LEU A 171 -6.39 -10.97 -18.39
C LEU A 171 -7.47 -11.50 -19.36
N ARG A 172 -8.14 -12.60 -19.00
CA ARG A 172 -9.30 -13.15 -19.72
C ARG A 172 -10.63 -12.50 -19.31
N GLY A 173 -10.61 -11.49 -18.44
CA GLY A 173 -11.78 -10.80 -17.91
C GLY A 173 -12.47 -11.53 -16.75
N ILE A 174 -11.84 -12.55 -16.17
CA ILE A 174 -12.39 -13.30 -15.04
C ILE A 174 -11.79 -12.74 -13.75
N PHE A 175 -12.58 -11.97 -13.00
CA PHE A 175 -12.16 -11.38 -11.72
C PHE A 175 -12.83 -12.11 -10.55
N SER A 176 -12.07 -12.42 -9.50
CA SER A 176 -12.60 -13.02 -8.28
C SER A 176 -13.54 -12.03 -7.57
N GLY A 177 -14.85 -12.21 -7.74
CA GLY A 177 -15.86 -11.34 -7.13
C GLY A 177 -16.90 -10.76 -8.10
N SER A 178 -16.84 -11.07 -9.40
CA SER A 178 -18.00 -10.88 -10.27
C SER A 178 -19.06 -11.94 -9.97
N SER A 179 -19.79 -11.77 -8.87
CA SER A 179 -21.14 -12.32 -8.78
C SER A 179 -21.91 -11.83 -9.99
N SER A 180 -22.46 -12.78 -10.73
CA SER A 180 -23.29 -12.63 -11.90
C SER A 180 -24.54 -11.76 -11.63
N GLU A 181 -24.39 -10.44 -11.61
CA GLU A 181 -25.51 -9.53 -11.30
C GLU A 181 -25.48 -8.16 -12.01
N GLN A 182 -24.81 -8.05 -13.17
CA GLN A 182 -24.86 -6.83 -14.01
C GLN A 182 -25.09 -7.09 -15.51
N VAL A 183 -25.87 -8.12 -15.86
CA VAL A 183 -26.44 -8.23 -17.22
C VAL A 183 -27.95 -8.47 -17.13
N ARG A 184 -28.69 -7.52 -16.53
CA ARG A 184 -30.12 -7.29 -16.80
C ARG A 184 -30.50 -5.88 -16.37
N ARG A 185 -30.30 -4.89 -17.25
CA ARG A 185 -31.25 -3.80 -17.53
C ARG A 185 -31.04 -3.33 -18.95
#